data_AF-A0A932NJF1-F1
#
_entry.id   AF-A0A932NJF1-F1
#
_cell.length_a   1.000
_cell.length_b   1.000
_cell.length_c   1.000
_cell.angle_alpha   90.00
_cell.angle_beta   90.00
_cell.angle_gamma   90.00
#
_symmetry.space_group_name_H-M   'P 1'
#
loop_
_entity.id
_entity.type
_entity.pdbx_description
1 polymer ?
#
loop_
_entity_poly.entity_id
_entity_poly.type
_entity_poly.pdbx_seq_one_letter_code
_entity_poly.pdbx_strand_id
1 'polypeptide(L)'
;MPRLALALALAFLGPAARACLFCDPAAPVPENPVPDAPFDARVPPGVLESEKAFLAEYEGGRYRLAADHLSDSTLAPTEPGHLLSNEGAHLLFRAHGEKVVAALREKEKDGTLTQADRDLALTLFWERGPMLAERDREFLALLNPTRLGRVPQPEPRTGRGPGGKPPAGLKPAEPALIDRLKPQLELIDHGNPNERAELDLAIARMLESPTAQALAERLIKTGKKVRVSFEPVANSKVIDVNGKKIIESSGGSTDSSGEMVHVRLNRDYLGTDADFRASYLPGTLGHELLGHGLGALEAKKAGVHDTYLSYRDNEAGAGLVGWLVDAERGVKLTNGHMWNYLADPEAYHRGLKTNLPYYAATFSVSELADPLPVLRDRRAAADAAKAQVPEQVAAQKSWLPIIDHFVKSHGLKAESFASIRQDIGNYVSVTAPARETTLGNISTYVQSYVDYYGTDAGKAVLKRMAADAARPFFGDAERELAERRRRLAELTRGKPRGESFAPPAPGQVSRAELSAMYNKDRRENPGHWP
;
A
#
# COMPACT_ATOMS: atom_id res chain seq x y z
N MET A 1 -40.27 3.73 -2.76
CA MET A 1 -39.39 4.87 -3.12
C MET A 1 -38.29 5.25 -2.10
N PRO A 2 -38.21 4.77 -0.83
CA PRO A 2 -37.10 5.17 0.06
C PRO A 2 -35.80 4.36 -0.13
N ARG A 3 -35.82 3.25 -0.90
CA ARG A 3 -34.63 2.40 -1.13
C ARG A 3 -33.65 2.93 -2.20
N LEU A 4 -34.13 3.74 -3.15
CA LEU A 4 -33.27 4.27 -4.24
C LEU A 4 -32.47 5.52 -3.81
N ALA A 5 -33.00 6.31 -2.87
CA ALA A 5 -32.32 7.48 -2.33
C ALA A 5 -31.12 7.09 -1.43
N LEU A 6 -31.18 5.93 -0.77
CA LEU A 6 -30.07 5.40 0.03
C LEU A 6 -28.94 4.86 -0.86
N ALA A 7 -29.27 4.26 -2.00
CA ALA A 7 -28.28 3.81 -3.00
C ALA A 7 -27.57 4.99 -3.69
N LEU A 8 -28.27 6.12 -3.93
CA LEU A 8 -27.62 7.33 -4.43
C LEU A 8 -26.74 8.01 -3.36
N ALA A 9 -27.14 8.02 -2.09
CA ALA A 9 -26.31 8.57 -1.00
C ALA A 9 -24.99 7.79 -0.82
N LEU A 10 -24.99 6.48 -1.06
CA LEU A 10 -23.77 5.65 -1.11
C LEU A 10 -22.90 5.92 -2.34
N ALA A 11 -23.49 6.40 -3.45
CA ALA A 11 -22.76 6.85 -4.65
C ALA A 11 -22.21 8.29 -4.55
N PHE A 12 -22.63 9.06 -3.54
CA PHE A 12 -22.12 10.41 -3.24
C PHE A 12 -20.95 10.43 -2.25
N LEU A 13 -20.56 9.28 -1.70
CA LEU A 13 -19.14 9.04 -1.49
C LEU A 13 -18.54 8.99 -2.90
N GLY A 14 -17.98 10.11 -3.36
CA GLY A 14 -17.31 10.19 -4.66
C GLY A 14 -16.19 9.14 -4.76
N PRO A 15 -15.29 9.22 -5.75
CA PRO A 15 -14.00 8.54 -5.65
C PRO A 15 -13.18 9.17 -4.49
N ALA A 16 -13.67 9.04 -3.26
CA ALA A 16 -13.01 9.40 -2.02
C ALA A 16 -11.91 8.37 -1.85
N ALA A 17 -10.71 8.77 -2.27
CA ALA A 17 -9.51 7.96 -2.32
C ALA A 17 -9.73 6.64 -3.10
N ARG A 18 -9.26 6.63 -4.36
CA ARG A 18 -8.58 5.42 -4.84
C ARG A 18 -7.45 5.16 -3.84
N ALA A 19 -7.73 4.43 -2.76
CA ALA A 19 -6.72 3.66 -2.09
C ALA A 19 -6.12 2.80 -3.19
N CYS A 20 -4.93 3.23 -3.61
CA CYS A 20 -3.99 2.54 -4.47
C CYS A 20 -4.34 1.05 -4.67
N LEU A 21 -4.74 0.71 -5.90
CA LEU A 21 -5.21 -0.62 -6.34
C LEU A 21 -4.23 -1.78 -6.02
N PHE A 22 -2.99 -1.43 -5.69
CA PHE A 22 -1.84 -2.29 -5.55
C PHE A 22 -1.08 -2.04 -4.24
N CYS A 23 -1.71 -1.30 -3.32
CA CYS A 23 -1.21 -1.11 -1.96
C CYS A 23 -1.65 -2.24 -1.04
N ASP A 24 -2.37 -3.24 -1.54
CA ASP A 24 -2.35 -4.55 -0.94
C ASP A 24 -0.90 -5.05 -1.06
N PRO A 25 -0.13 -5.16 0.04
CA PRO A 25 0.99 -6.08 -0.01
C PRO A 25 0.38 -7.43 -0.46
N ALA A 26 1.13 -8.23 -1.22
CA ALA A 26 0.85 -9.67 -1.23
C ALA A 26 0.57 -10.05 0.22
N ALA A 27 -0.51 -10.80 0.49
CA ALA A 27 -0.87 -11.20 1.86
C ALA A 27 0.44 -11.46 2.58
N PRO A 28 0.81 -10.65 3.61
CA PRO A 28 2.15 -10.71 4.14
C PRO A 28 2.41 -12.18 4.40
N VAL A 29 3.45 -12.74 3.76
CA VAL A 29 3.98 -14.03 4.20
C VAL A 29 4.06 -13.84 5.71
N PRO A 30 3.29 -14.60 6.52
CA PRO A 30 3.11 -14.30 7.93
C PRO A 30 4.48 -13.94 8.50
N GLU A 31 4.60 -12.78 9.16
CA GLU A 31 5.89 -12.31 9.68
C GLU A 31 6.52 -13.47 10.47
N ASN A 32 7.52 -14.10 9.83
CA ASN A 32 8.15 -15.37 10.16
C ASN A 32 7.26 -16.37 10.92
N PRO A 33 6.61 -17.34 10.25
CA PRO A 33 6.18 -18.51 10.99
C PRO A 33 7.45 -19.12 11.63
N VAL A 34 7.40 -19.44 12.92
CA VAL A 34 8.56 -19.94 13.68
C VAL A 34 9.26 -21.01 12.82
N PRO A 35 10.55 -20.86 12.46
CA PRO A 35 11.18 -21.69 11.41
C PRO A 35 11.01 -23.19 11.64
N ASP A 36 11.10 -23.61 12.90
CA ASP A 36 10.97 -24.99 13.37
C ASP A 36 9.53 -25.45 13.60
N ALA A 37 8.53 -24.56 13.58
CA ALA A 37 7.14 -24.96 13.74
C ALA A 37 6.64 -25.71 12.49
N PRO A 38 5.71 -26.66 12.65
CA PRO A 38 5.08 -27.34 11.52
C PRO A 38 4.48 -26.35 10.52
N PHE A 39 4.68 -26.62 9.23
CA PHE A 39 4.07 -25.87 8.16
C PHE A 39 2.57 -26.16 8.09
N ASP A 40 1.75 -25.13 8.30
CA ASP A 40 0.28 -25.20 8.21
C ASP A 40 -0.18 -24.72 6.82
N ALA A 41 -0.58 -25.67 5.98
CA ALA A 41 -1.06 -25.42 4.62
C ALA A 41 -2.39 -24.66 4.55
N ARG A 42 -3.09 -24.46 5.67
CA ARG A 42 -4.30 -23.62 5.73
C ARG A 42 -3.96 -22.13 5.79
N VAL A 43 -2.74 -21.79 6.22
CA VAL A 43 -2.26 -20.41 6.28
C VAL A 43 -1.90 -19.99 4.86
N PRO A 44 -2.57 -18.96 4.29
CA PRO A 44 -2.23 -18.48 2.96
C PRO A 44 -0.75 -18.07 2.87
N PRO A 45 -0.08 -18.36 1.75
CA PRO A 45 -0.63 -18.94 0.51
C PRO A 45 -0.82 -20.47 0.47
N GLY A 46 -0.50 -21.19 1.55
CA GLY A 46 -0.60 -22.65 1.60
C GLY A 46 0.25 -23.34 0.54
N VAL A 47 -0.16 -24.55 0.12
CA VAL A 47 0.46 -25.30 -0.99
C VAL A 47 -0.25 -24.99 -2.30
N LEU A 48 0.46 -24.47 -3.29
CA LEU A 48 -0.07 -24.16 -4.61
C LEU A 48 -0.37 -25.43 -5.42
N GLU A 49 -1.29 -25.37 -6.38
CA GLU A 49 -1.62 -26.54 -7.22
C GLU A 49 -0.40 -27.09 -7.99
N SER A 50 0.45 -26.21 -8.53
CA SER A 50 1.70 -26.62 -9.18
C SER A 50 2.66 -27.34 -8.22
N GLU A 51 2.63 -26.98 -6.94
CA GLU A 51 3.48 -27.59 -5.92
C GLU A 51 2.96 -28.95 -5.50
N LYS A 52 1.64 -29.17 -5.50
CA LYS A 52 1.06 -30.50 -5.24
C LYS A 52 1.56 -31.54 -6.24
N ALA A 53 1.60 -31.17 -7.53
CA ALA A 53 2.16 -32.02 -8.57
C ALA A 53 3.66 -32.27 -8.35
N PHE A 54 4.42 -31.23 -8.02
CA PHE A 54 5.84 -31.34 -7.72
C PHE A 54 6.13 -32.26 -6.53
N LEU A 55 5.40 -32.12 -5.42
CA LEU A 55 5.58 -32.93 -4.21
C LEU A 55 5.35 -34.42 -4.47
N ALA A 56 4.40 -34.76 -5.35
CA ALA A 56 4.13 -36.14 -5.72
C ALA A 56 5.31 -36.82 -6.46
N GLU A 57 6.16 -36.04 -7.13
CA GLU A 57 7.32 -36.52 -7.88
C GLU A 57 8.64 -36.35 -7.12
N TYR A 58 8.76 -35.28 -6.34
CA TYR A 58 10.00 -34.87 -5.68
C TYR A 58 10.46 -35.91 -4.67
N GLU A 59 11.71 -36.35 -4.80
CA GLU A 59 12.31 -37.43 -4.00
C GLU A 59 11.43 -38.70 -3.95
N GLY A 60 10.75 -39.04 -5.05
CA GLY A 60 9.90 -40.23 -5.11
C GLY A 60 8.60 -40.11 -4.32
N GLY A 61 8.08 -38.88 -4.14
CA GLY A 61 6.84 -38.64 -3.40
C GLY A 61 7.04 -38.71 -1.88
N ARG A 62 8.26 -38.41 -1.42
CA ARG A 62 8.63 -38.37 0.00
C ARG A 62 7.75 -37.39 0.77
N TYR A 63 7.50 -36.21 0.23
CA TYR A 63 6.71 -35.19 0.91
C TYR A 63 5.25 -35.24 0.44
N ARG A 64 4.32 -35.24 1.39
CA ARG A 64 2.88 -35.33 1.09
C ARG A 64 2.10 -34.30 1.89
N LEU A 65 1.05 -33.77 1.28
CA LEU A 65 0.08 -32.92 1.97
C LEU A 65 -0.92 -33.82 2.72
N ALA A 66 -0.82 -33.86 4.05
CA ALA A 66 -1.69 -34.62 4.93
C ALA A 66 -2.66 -33.67 5.65
N ALA A 67 -3.92 -33.67 5.20
CA ALA A 67 -5.00 -32.77 5.66
C ALA A 67 -4.66 -31.27 5.55
N ASP A 68 -3.88 -30.76 6.48
CA ASP A 68 -3.50 -29.36 6.65
C ASP A 68 -1.99 -29.15 6.84
N HIS A 69 -1.15 -30.19 6.80
CA HIS A 69 0.30 -30.06 6.98
C HIS A 69 1.08 -30.81 5.89
N LEU A 70 2.33 -30.42 5.66
CA LEU A 70 3.28 -31.22 4.88
C LEU A 70 3.94 -32.25 5.78
N SER A 71 3.98 -33.51 5.34
CA SER A 71 4.59 -34.62 6.07
C SER A 71 5.67 -35.30 5.25
N ASP A 72 6.75 -35.71 5.92
CA ASP A 72 7.77 -36.61 5.36
C ASP A 72 7.33 -38.07 5.53
N SER A 73 6.98 -38.72 4.42
CA SER A 73 6.48 -40.10 4.41
C SER A 73 7.54 -41.16 4.69
N THR A 74 8.81 -40.76 4.80
CA THR A 74 9.88 -41.67 5.23
C THR A 74 9.97 -41.81 6.76
N LEU A 75 9.28 -40.93 7.49
CA LEU A 75 9.21 -40.92 8.96
C LEU A 75 7.84 -41.41 9.41
N ALA A 76 7.79 -42.14 10.54
CA ALA A 76 6.51 -42.56 11.09
C ALA A 76 5.74 -41.34 11.66
N PRO A 77 4.39 -41.29 11.63
CA PRO A 77 3.61 -40.18 12.21
C PRO A 77 3.85 -39.94 13.71
N THR A 78 4.45 -40.92 14.40
CA THR A 78 4.84 -40.82 15.82
C THR A 78 6.24 -40.25 16.02
N GLU A 79 7.04 -40.14 14.96
CA GLU A 79 8.41 -39.64 15.03
C GLU A 79 8.44 -38.09 15.07
N PRO A 80 9.28 -37.50 15.93
CA PRO A 80 9.57 -36.06 15.86
C PRO A 80 10.06 -35.67 14.46
N GLY A 81 9.50 -34.61 13.89
CA GLY A 81 9.89 -34.12 12.56
C GLY A 81 9.20 -34.79 11.38
N HIS A 82 8.24 -35.70 11.59
CA HIS A 82 7.41 -36.22 10.50
C HIS A 82 6.58 -35.13 9.83
N LEU A 83 6.25 -34.05 10.54
CA LEU A 83 5.71 -32.82 9.94
C LEU A 83 6.86 -31.92 9.54
N LEU A 84 6.79 -31.45 8.30
CA LEU A 84 7.78 -30.54 7.76
C LEU A 84 7.65 -29.18 8.45
N SER A 85 8.79 -28.62 8.86
CA SER A 85 8.82 -27.28 9.42
C SER A 85 8.57 -26.22 8.35
N ASN A 86 8.31 -24.97 8.75
CA ASN A 86 8.18 -23.86 7.82
C ASN A 86 9.45 -23.67 6.98
N GLU A 87 10.62 -23.79 7.60
CA GLU A 87 11.90 -23.73 6.87
C GLU A 87 12.03 -24.86 5.85
N GLY A 88 11.68 -26.09 6.24
CA GLY A 88 11.70 -27.24 5.34
C GLY A 88 10.75 -27.07 4.16
N ALA A 89 9.53 -26.56 4.40
CA ALA A 89 8.56 -26.27 3.36
C ALA A 89 9.06 -25.17 2.40
N HIS A 90 9.65 -24.09 2.93
CA HIS A 90 10.23 -23.01 2.13
C HIS A 90 11.33 -23.52 1.19
N LEU A 91 12.19 -24.44 1.64
CA LEU A 91 13.22 -25.05 0.79
C LEU A 91 12.59 -25.84 -0.36
N LEU A 92 11.52 -26.61 -0.12
CA LEU A 92 10.81 -27.34 -1.17
C LEU A 92 10.15 -26.40 -2.18
N PHE A 93 9.45 -25.36 -1.71
CA PHE A 93 8.78 -24.41 -2.59
C PHE A 93 9.76 -23.56 -3.39
N ARG A 94 10.92 -23.22 -2.80
CA ARG A 94 12.02 -22.57 -3.51
C ARG A 94 12.55 -23.47 -4.62
N ALA A 95 12.84 -24.75 -4.33
CA ALA A 95 13.31 -25.71 -5.34
C ALA A 95 12.30 -25.88 -6.48
N HIS A 96 11.01 -25.95 -6.17
CA HIS A 96 9.94 -25.96 -7.17
C HIS A 96 9.94 -24.67 -8.01
N GLY A 97 9.96 -23.50 -7.37
CA GLY A 97 9.95 -22.21 -8.06
C GLY A 97 11.15 -22.03 -8.98
N GLU A 98 12.36 -22.42 -8.54
CA GLU A 98 13.57 -22.41 -9.36
C GLU A 98 13.45 -23.34 -10.58
N LYS A 99 12.90 -24.55 -10.40
CA LYS A 99 12.62 -25.50 -11.51
C LYS A 99 11.64 -24.92 -12.53
N VAL A 100 10.56 -24.29 -12.07
CA VAL A 100 9.57 -23.67 -12.96
C VAL A 100 10.17 -22.46 -13.69
N VAL A 101 10.91 -21.59 -12.99
CA VAL A 101 11.59 -20.46 -13.62
C VAL A 101 12.56 -20.90 -14.72
N ALA A 102 13.34 -21.96 -14.48
CA ALA A 102 14.23 -22.51 -15.49
C ALA A 102 13.45 -23.01 -16.74
N ALA A 103 12.35 -23.74 -16.55
CA ALA A 103 11.50 -24.19 -17.65
C ALA A 103 10.87 -23.02 -18.42
N LEU A 104 10.42 -21.98 -17.71
CA LEU A 104 9.87 -20.77 -18.32
C LEU A 104 10.92 -19.99 -19.12
N ARG A 105 12.19 -19.95 -18.69
CA ARG A 105 13.30 -19.34 -19.44
C ARG A 105 13.55 -20.04 -20.77
N GLU A 106 13.57 -21.37 -20.78
CA GLU A 106 13.73 -22.12 -22.04
C GLU A 106 12.52 -21.89 -22.96
N LYS A 107 11.30 -21.91 -22.43
CA LYS A 107 10.10 -21.56 -23.22
C LYS A 107 10.12 -20.13 -23.76
N GLU A 108 10.61 -19.15 -22.99
CA GLU A 108 10.74 -17.78 -23.48
C GLU A 108 11.75 -17.70 -24.63
N LYS A 109 12.91 -18.33 -24.45
CA LYS A 109 13.98 -18.40 -25.45
C LYS A 109 13.52 -19.06 -26.75
N ASP A 110 12.72 -20.11 -26.65
CA ASP A 110 12.17 -20.85 -27.79
C ASP A 110 10.91 -20.17 -28.38
N GLY A 111 10.40 -19.10 -27.74
CA GLY A 111 9.18 -18.41 -28.18
C GLY A 111 7.90 -19.23 -28.00
N THR A 112 7.90 -20.21 -27.09
CA THR A 112 6.80 -21.18 -26.88
C THR A 112 5.98 -20.92 -25.62
N LEU A 113 6.17 -19.78 -24.95
CA LEU A 113 5.38 -19.39 -23.78
C LEU A 113 3.88 -19.29 -24.09
N THR A 114 3.09 -20.04 -23.33
CA THR A 114 1.62 -19.99 -23.38
C THR A 114 1.05 -18.98 -22.37
N GLN A 115 -0.26 -18.73 -22.41
CA GLN A 115 -0.91 -17.92 -21.37
C GLN A 115 -0.86 -18.60 -20.00
N ALA A 116 -1.02 -19.92 -19.94
CA ALA A 116 -0.93 -20.68 -18.70
C ALA A 116 0.47 -20.57 -18.06
N ASP A 117 1.53 -20.50 -18.88
CA ASP A 117 2.89 -20.26 -18.40
C ASP A 117 3.04 -18.88 -17.75
N ARG A 118 2.36 -17.86 -18.30
CA ARG A 118 2.35 -16.50 -17.75
C ARG A 118 1.54 -16.44 -16.45
N ASP A 119 0.36 -17.07 -16.41
CA ASP A 119 -0.46 -17.11 -15.19
C ASP A 119 0.28 -17.84 -14.05
N LEU A 120 1.01 -18.91 -14.38
CA LEU A 120 1.89 -19.61 -13.44
C LEU A 120 3.05 -18.72 -13.00
N ALA A 121 3.68 -18.00 -13.93
CA ALA A 121 4.75 -17.05 -13.61
C ALA A 121 4.25 -15.95 -12.66
N LEU A 122 3.04 -15.43 -12.88
CA LEU A 122 2.40 -14.40 -12.03
C LEU A 122 2.15 -14.94 -10.63
N THR A 123 1.60 -16.15 -10.54
CA THR A 123 1.33 -16.83 -9.27
C THR A 123 2.64 -17.03 -8.49
N LEU A 124 3.70 -17.51 -9.14
CA LEU A 124 5.00 -17.67 -8.48
C LEU A 124 5.61 -16.34 -8.06
N PHE A 125 5.49 -15.31 -8.90
CA PHE A 125 5.98 -13.97 -8.56
C PHE A 125 5.35 -13.45 -7.28
N TRP A 126 4.03 -13.60 -7.12
CA TRP A 126 3.31 -13.14 -5.94
C TRP A 126 3.54 -14.01 -4.72
N GLU A 127 3.33 -15.32 -4.87
CA GLU A 127 3.23 -16.22 -3.72
C GLU A 127 4.58 -16.80 -3.28
N ARG A 128 5.58 -16.78 -4.16
CA ARG A 128 6.91 -17.38 -3.93
C ARG A 128 8.07 -16.44 -4.23
N GLY A 129 7.82 -15.27 -4.82
CA GLY A 129 8.84 -14.28 -5.15
C GLY A 129 9.84 -13.97 -4.03
N PRO A 130 9.42 -13.81 -2.76
CA PRO A 130 10.33 -13.57 -1.64
C PRO A 130 11.31 -14.72 -1.34
N MET A 131 11.02 -15.94 -1.77
CA MET A 131 11.85 -17.13 -1.55
C MET A 131 12.87 -17.36 -2.67
N LEU A 132 12.71 -16.68 -3.81
CA LEU A 132 13.52 -16.85 -5.02
C LEU A 132 14.68 -15.85 -5.06
N ALA A 133 15.71 -16.20 -5.83
CA ALA A 133 16.78 -15.24 -6.13
C ALA A 133 16.23 -14.02 -6.89
N GLU A 134 16.81 -12.85 -6.67
CA GLU A 134 16.37 -11.59 -7.29
C GLU A 134 16.24 -11.71 -8.82
N ARG A 135 17.24 -12.31 -9.48
CA ARG A 135 17.23 -12.56 -10.93
C ARG A 135 16.03 -13.38 -11.43
N ASP A 136 15.53 -14.30 -10.61
CA ASP A 136 14.44 -15.20 -10.97
C ASP A 136 13.11 -14.50 -10.74
N ARG A 137 13.03 -13.71 -9.67
CA ARG A 137 11.91 -12.81 -9.41
C ARG A 137 11.75 -11.74 -10.50
N GLU A 138 12.84 -11.11 -10.94
CA GLU A 138 12.84 -10.14 -12.05
C GLU A 138 12.38 -10.79 -13.35
N PHE A 139 12.88 -11.98 -13.66
CA PHE A 139 12.45 -12.75 -14.83
C PHE A 139 10.95 -13.04 -14.80
N LEU A 140 10.41 -13.50 -13.67
CA LEU A 140 8.98 -13.71 -13.50
C LEU A 140 8.18 -12.41 -13.69
N ALA A 141 8.69 -11.27 -13.21
CA ALA A 141 8.05 -9.97 -13.46
C ALA A 141 7.98 -9.64 -14.97
N LEU A 142 9.05 -9.94 -15.73
CA LEU A 142 9.10 -9.70 -17.19
C LEU A 142 8.08 -10.53 -17.97
N LEU A 143 7.80 -11.76 -17.53
CA LEU A 143 6.83 -12.65 -18.17
C LEU A 143 5.37 -12.22 -17.97
N ASN A 144 5.15 -11.29 -17.04
CA ASN A 144 3.85 -10.78 -16.65
C ASN A 144 3.65 -9.30 -17.08
N PRO A 145 3.74 -8.98 -18.38
CA PRO A 145 3.42 -7.64 -18.85
C PRO A 145 1.92 -7.46 -18.66
N THR A 146 1.53 -6.70 -17.65
CA THR A 146 0.14 -6.27 -17.46
C THR A 146 -0.26 -5.37 -18.63
N ARG A 147 -0.65 -5.93 -19.78
CA ARG A 147 -1.20 -5.26 -20.99
C ARG A 147 -0.49 -3.98 -21.50
N LEU A 148 0.69 -3.60 -21.01
CA LEU A 148 1.36 -2.33 -21.30
C LEU A 148 2.83 -2.53 -21.70
N GLY A 149 3.11 -3.52 -22.56
CA GLY A 149 4.39 -3.65 -23.27
C GLY A 149 5.62 -3.89 -22.39
N ARG A 150 6.76 -4.22 -23.02
CA ARG A 150 8.07 -4.21 -22.36
C ARG A 150 8.38 -2.77 -21.93
N VAL A 151 8.77 -2.59 -20.67
CA VAL A 151 9.44 -1.35 -20.23
C VAL A 151 10.68 -1.19 -21.10
N PRO A 152 10.82 -0.12 -21.90
CA PRO A 152 12.05 0.14 -22.61
C PRO A 152 13.17 0.26 -21.56
N GLN A 153 14.23 -0.52 -21.74
CA GLN A 153 15.49 -0.29 -21.03
C GLN A 153 15.81 1.20 -21.19
N PRO A 154 15.98 1.96 -20.09
CA PRO A 154 16.32 3.37 -20.20
C PRO A 154 17.65 3.46 -20.94
N GLU A 155 17.65 4.09 -22.11
CA GLU A 155 18.90 4.54 -22.70
C GLU A 155 19.64 5.38 -21.65
N PRO A 156 20.97 5.29 -21.56
CA PRO A 156 21.74 6.10 -20.63
C PRO A 156 21.53 7.58 -20.98
N ARG A 157 20.59 8.24 -20.30
CA ARG A 157 20.36 9.68 -20.45
C ARG A 157 21.50 10.39 -19.73
N THR A 158 22.53 10.73 -20.49
CA THR A 158 23.66 11.57 -20.06
C THR A 158 23.30 13.05 -19.90
N GLY A 159 22.03 13.42 -20.00
CA GLY A 159 21.54 14.79 -19.79
C GLY A 159 20.86 14.94 -18.44
N ARG A 160 21.40 15.79 -17.56
CA ARG A 160 20.64 16.45 -16.48
C ARG A 160 19.39 17.06 -17.12
N GLY A 161 18.23 16.42 -16.94
CA GLY A 161 16.96 17.03 -17.31
C GLY A 161 16.81 18.38 -16.60
N PRO A 162 16.15 19.37 -17.23
CA PRO A 162 15.96 20.68 -16.62
C PRO A 162 15.15 20.46 -15.33
N GLY A 163 15.82 20.55 -14.19
CA GLY A 163 15.18 20.47 -12.89
C GLY A 163 14.09 21.53 -12.85
N GLY A 164 12.84 21.10 -12.64
CA GLY A 164 11.71 22.01 -12.47
C GLY A 164 12.10 23.08 -11.44
N LYS A 165 11.99 24.35 -11.83
CA LYS A 165 12.28 25.46 -10.91
C LYS A 165 11.41 25.27 -9.65
N PRO A 166 12.00 25.31 -8.45
CA PRO A 166 11.20 25.30 -7.23
C PRO A 166 10.21 26.47 -7.25
N PRO A 167 9.02 26.32 -6.67
CA PRO A 167 8.05 27.41 -6.58
C PRO A 167 8.69 28.61 -5.86
N ALA A 168 8.38 29.81 -6.35
CA ALA A 168 8.95 31.05 -5.83
C ALA A 168 8.61 31.21 -4.34
N GLY A 169 9.63 31.41 -3.50
CA GLY A 169 9.48 31.69 -2.06
C GLY A 169 9.94 30.59 -1.10
N LEU A 170 10.37 29.43 -1.59
CA LEU A 170 11.01 28.42 -0.73
C LEU A 170 12.38 28.90 -0.26
N LYS A 171 12.60 28.88 1.06
CA LYS A 171 13.95 28.99 1.60
C LYS A 171 14.67 27.67 1.31
N PRO A 172 15.86 27.70 0.67
CA PRO A 172 16.66 26.50 0.54
C PRO A 172 16.94 25.92 1.92
N ALA A 173 17.02 24.59 2.01
CA ALA A 173 17.39 23.91 3.25
C ALA A 173 18.70 24.49 3.79
N GLU A 174 18.76 24.73 5.10
CA GLU A 174 19.97 25.20 5.76
C GLU A 174 21.07 24.13 5.62
N PRO A 175 22.19 24.40 4.93
CA PRO A 175 23.23 23.39 4.71
C PRO A 175 23.74 22.77 6.02
N ALA A 176 23.84 23.60 7.08
CA ALA A 176 24.24 23.16 8.41
C ALA A 176 23.28 22.15 9.06
N LEU A 177 21.99 22.13 8.69
CA LEU A 177 21.06 21.12 9.20
C LEU A 177 21.23 19.80 8.45
N ILE A 178 21.41 19.83 7.13
CA ILE A 178 21.70 18.64 6.32
C ILE A 178 22.97 17.95 6.84
N ASP A 179 24.04 18.72 7.07
CA ASP A 179 25.33 18.20 7.54
C ASP A 179 25.24 17.58 8.95
N ARG A 180 24.33 18.08 9.81
CA ARG A 180 24.07 17.51 11.13
C ARG A 180 23.13 16.29 11.09
N LEU A 181 22.20 16.26 10.15
CA LEU A 181 21.24 15.15 9.99
C LEU A 181 21.92 13.92 9.35
N LYS A 182 22.72 14.11 8.30
CA LYS A 182 23.33 13.00 7.54
C LYS A 182 24.08 11.99 8.40
N PRO A 183 24.86 12.36 9.44
CA PRO A 183 25.49 11.40 10.36
C PRO A 183 24.53 10.48 11.12
N GLN A 184 23.25 10.87 11.24
CA GLN A 184 22.20 10.05 11.84
C GLN A 184 21.55 9.10 10.83
N LEU A 185 21.89 9.21 9.54
CA LEU A 185 21.27 8.42 8.46
C LEU A 185 22.29 7.45 7.87
N GLU A 186 21.97 6.15 7.92
CA GLU A 186 22.65 5.12 7.14
C GLU A 186 21.94 5.01 5.78
N LEU A 187 22.44 5.72 4.77
CA LEU A 187 21.88 5.69 3.41
C LEU A 187 22.42 4.48 2.65
N ILE A 188 21.55 3.51 2.36
CA ILE A 188 21.88 2.32 1.58
C ILE A 188 21.48 2.59 0.13
N ASP A 189 22.47 2.61 -0.74
CA ASP A 189 22.32 2.86 -2.18
C ASP A 189 22.52 1.59 -3.03
N HIS A 190 22.73 0.44 -2.39
CA HIS A 190 22.98 -0.84 -3.06
C HIS A 190 24.15 -0.81 -4.07
N GLY A 191 25.11 0.11 -3.90
CA GLY A 191 26.20 0.33 -4.86
C GLY A 191 25.77 1.11 -6.12
N ASN A 192 24.55 1.64 -6.16
CA ASN A 192 24.00 2.44 -7.25
C ASN A 192 24.13 3.95 -6.94
N PRO A 193 25.04 4.68 -7.60
CA PRO A 193 25.23 6.11 -7.32
C PRO A 193 23.99 6.96 -7.64
N ASN A 194 23.08 6.50 -8.50
CA ASN A 194 21.83 7.21 -8.77
C ASN A 194 20.87 7.12 -7.58
N GLU A 195 20.79 5.97 -6.91
CA GLU A 195 20.00 5.83 -5.68
C GLU A 195 20.51 6.78 -4.61
N ARG A 196 21.84 6.82 -4.43
CA ARG A 196 22.48 7.74 -3.49
C ARG A 196 22.12 9.20 -3.78
N ALA A 197 22.26 9.61 -5.05
CA ALA A 197 21.96 10.98 -5.46
C ALA A 197 20.49 11.35 -5.22
N GLU A 198 19.56 10.42 -5.47
CA GLU A 198 18.13 10.63 -5.24
C GLU A 198 17.77 10.67 -3.75
N LEU A 199 18.40 9.84 -2.90
CA LEU A 199 18.26 9.93 -1.45
C LEU A 199 18.77 11.27 -0.91
N ASP A 200 19.97 11.69 -1.34
CA ASP A 200 20.55 12.98 -0.94
C ASP A 200 19.66 14.15 -1.39
N LEU A 201 19.10 14.08 -2.61
CA LEU A 201 18.18 15.08 -3.13
C LEU A 201 16.85 15.09 -2.37
N ALA A 202 16.30 13.93 -2.04
CA ALA A 202 15.06 13.80 -1.27
C ALA A 202 15.21 14.39 0.12
N ILE A 203 16.34 14.14 0.81
CA ILE A 203 16.66 14.72 2.12
C ILE A 203 16.75 16.25 2.03
N ALA A 204 17.51 16.76 1.07
CA ALA A 204 17.68 18.21 0.89
C ALA A 204 16.34 18.90 0.62
N ARG A 205 15.51 18.32 -0.25
CA ARG A 205 14.18 18.85 -0.57
C ARG A 205 13.21 18.73 0.60
N MET A 206 13.23 17.62 1.34
CA MET A 206 12.39 17.44 2.52
C MET A 206 12.66 18.57 3.51
N LEU A 207 13.93 18.93 3.72
CA LEU A 207 14.35 20.00 4.61
C LEU A 207 14.09 21.43 4.08
N GLU A 208 13.48 21.60 2.91
CA GLU A 208 12.90 22.89 2.49
C GLU A 208 11.63 23.21 3.31
N SER A 209 11.00 22.21 3.93
CA SER A 209 9.84 22.36 4.80
C SER A 209 10.25 22.75 6.22
N PRO A 210 9.71 23.85 6.79
CA PRO A 210 9.94 24.20 8.19
C PRO A 210 9.48 23.11 9.18
N THR A 211 8.43 22.36 8.85
CA THR A 211 8.01 21.20 9.66
C THR A 211 9.09 20.12 9.68
N ALA A 212 9.63 19.75 8.52
CA ALA A 212 10.72 18.77 8.45
C ALA A 212 11.99 19.25 9.16
N GLN A 213 12.33 20.55 9.07
CA GLN A 213 13.49 21.10 9.78
C GLN A 213 13.37 20.92 11.30
N ALA A 214 12.21 21.27 11.87
CA ALA A 214 11.96 21.13 13.31
C ALA A 214 11.99 19.66 13.77
N LEU A 215 11.44 18.73 12.98
CA LEU A 215 11.44 17.30 13.29
C LEU A 215 12.82 16.67 13.08
N ALA A 216 13.59 17.11 12.10
CA ALA A 216 14.97 16.66 11.91
C ALA A 216 15.86 17.04 13.10
N GLU A 217 15.68 18.23 13.67
CA GLU A 217 16.36 18.63 14.92
C GLU A 217 15.98 17.72 16.10
N ARG A 218 14.71 17.30 16.20
CA ARG A 218 14.28 16.30 17.20
C ARG A 218 14.96 14.95 16.96
N LEU A 219 15.00 14.48 15.72
CA LEU A 219 15.67 13.24 15.34
C LEU A 219 17.16 13.28 15.71
N ILE A 220 17.86 14.36 15.37
CA ILE A 220 19.27 14.56 15.75
C ILE A 220 19.47 14.46 17.27
N LYS A 221 18.57 15.07 18.05
CA LYS A 221 18.62 15.02 19.53
C LYS A 221 18.37 13.63 20.11
N THR A 222 17.79 12.70 19.37
CA THR A 222 17.69 11.30 19.82
C THR A 222 19.06 10.62 19.90
N GLY A 223 20.03 11.08 19.09
CA GLY A 223 21.33 10.44 18.92
C GLY A 223 21.27 9.04 18.33
N LYS A 224 20.12 8.64 17.75
CA LYS A 224 19.89 7.32 17.16
C LYS A 224 20.06 7.39 15.66
N LYS A 225 20.66 6.33 15.11
CA LYS A 225 20.77 6.14 13.66
C LYS A 225 19.48 5.57 13.08
N VAL A 226 19.18 5.96 11.85
CA VAL A 226 18.08 5.42 11.04
C VAL A 226 18.65 4.99 9.69
N ARG A 227 18.28 3.80 9.24
CA ARG A 227 18.62 3.31 7.90
C ARG A 227 17.59 3.80 6.89
N VAL A 228 18.03 4.26 5.74
CA VAL A 228 17.17 4.69 4.63
C VAL A 228 17.63 4.04 3.34
N SER A 229 16.73 3.36 2.62
CA SER A 229 17.05 2.66 1.37
C SER A 229 15.89 2.70 0.38
N PHE A 230 16.19 2.43 -0.90
CA PHE A 230 15.17 2.11 -1.91
C PHE A 230 14.96 0.60 -2.02
N GLU A 231 13.78 0.14 -1.67
CA GLU A 231 13.42 -1.28 -1.67
C GLU A 231 12.30 -1.59 -2.68
N PRO A 232 12.30 -2.78 -3.28
CA PRO A 232 11.18 -3.22 -4.10
C PRO A 232 9.94 -3.43 -3.22
N VAL A 233 8.83 -2.77 -3.57
CA VAL A 233 7.54 -2.97 -2.91
C VAL A 233 6.71 -3.95 -3.72
N ALA A 234 6.20 -5.01 -3.09
CA ALA A 234 5.29 -5.95 -3.75
C ALA A 234 4.07 -5.20 -4.32
N ASN A 235 3.58 -5.62 -5.49
CA ASN A 235 2.48 -4.99 -6.24
C ASN A 235 2.78 -3.60 -6.79
N SER A 236 3.94 -3.03 -6.48
CA SER A 236 4.32 -1.75 -7.06
C SER A 236 4.62 -1.83 -8.54
N LYS A 237 4.26 -0.75 -9.25
CA LYS A 237 4.60 -0.54 -10.65
C LYS A 237 4.63 0.94 -11.00
N VAL A 238 5.39 1.26 -12.04
CA VAL A 238 5.34 2.56 -12.72
C VAL A 238 4.28 2.48 -13.82
N ILE A 239 3.32 3.40 -13.80
CA ILE A 239 2.28 3.52 -14.81
C ILE A 239 2.37 4.84 -15.57
N ASP A 240 1.90 4.84 -16.82
CA ASP A 240 1.66 6.06 -17.58
C ASP A 240 0.24 6.56 -17.30
N VAL A 241 0.14 7.78 -16.78
CA VAL A 241 -1.13 8.51 -16.65
C VAL A 241 -1.00 9.79 -17.44
N ASN A 242 -1.75 9.90 -18.54
CA ASN A 242 -1.76 11.06 -19.43
C ASN A 242 -0.36 11.53 -19.88
N GLY A 243 0.52 10.59 -20.24
CA GLY A 243 1.88 10.85 -20.71
C GLY A 243 2.89 11.13 -19.60
N LYS A 244 2.50 10.89 -18.34
CA LYS A 244 3.35 11.07 -17.16
C LYS A 244 3.58 9.74 -16.46
N LYS A 245 4.83 9.42 -16.19
CA LYS A 245 5.20 8.22 -15.43
C LYS A 245 5.08 8.48 -13.93
N ILE A 246 4.18 7.77 -13.25
CA ILE A 246 3.94 7.87 -11.81
C ILE A 246 4.01 6.48 -11.16
N ILE A 247 4.14 6.42 -9.83
CA ILE A 247 4.00 5.14 -9.11
C ILE A 247 2.52 4.83 -8.84
N GLU A 248 2.16 3.55 -8.91
CA GLU A 248 0.88 3.03 -8.42
C GLU A 248 1.16 2.01 -7.29
N SER A 249 1.53 2.52 -6.11
CA SER A 249 1.80 1.70 -4.90
C SER A 249 1.94 2.58 -3.65
N SER A 250 2.34 1.97 -2.53
CA SER A 250 2.81 2.71 -1.36
C SER A 250 4.08 3.47 -1.74
N GLY A 251 4.26 4.67 -1.19
CA GLY A 251 5.49 5.44 -1.37
C GLY A 251 6.66 4.86 -0.55
N GLY A 252 6.38 4.21 0.57
CA GLY A 252 7.38 3.66 1.47
C GLY A 252 6.78 2.87 2.62
N SER A 253 7.65 2.49 3.56
CA SER A 253 7.30 1.88 4.83
C SER A 253 8.41 2.08 5.85
N THR A 254 8.07 2.06 7.13
CA THR A 254 9.03 2.13 8.23
C THR A 254 8.95 0.89 9.10
N ASP A 255 10.04 0.15 9.19
CA ASP A 255 10.22 -0.93 10.15
C ASP A 255 10.94 -0.39 11.39
N SER A 256 10.29 -0.52 12.55
CA SER A 256 10.85 -0.09 13.82
C SER A 256 10.94 -1.20 14.86
N SER A 257 10.71 -2.45 14.45
CA SER A 257 10.77 -3.62 15.34
C SER A 257 12.20 -3.94 15.81
N GLY A 258 13.20 -3.68 14.95
CA GLY A 258 14.60 -3.94 15.23
C GLY A 258 15.29 -2.90 16.14
N GLU A 259 16.58 -3.12 16.38
CA GLU A 259 17.44 -2.20 17.13
C GLU A 259 17.55 -0.83 16.43
N MET A 260 17.62 -0.84 15.10
CA MET A 260 17.64 0.33 14.24
C MET A 260 16.33 0.47 13.48
N VAL A 261 15.82 1.70 13.38
CA VAL A 261 14.70 2.01 12.50
C VAL A 261 15.15 1.92 11.04
N HIS A 262 14.39 1.24 10.19
CA HIS A 262 14.65 1.12 8.76
C HIS A 262 13.50 1.71 7.95
N VAL A 263 13.77 2.84 7.30
CA VAL A 263 12.90 3.48 6.33
C VAL A 263 13.18 2.91 4.94
N ARG A 264 12.16 2.33 4.32
CA ARG A 264 12.20 1.75 2.98
C ARG A 264 11.36 2.60 2.06
N LEU A 265 11.99 3.33 1.15
CA LEU A 265 11.30 4.07 0.10
C LEU A 265 11.08 3.13 -1.08
N ASN A 266 9.96 3.30 -1.78
CA ASN A 266 9.65 2.45 -2.92
C ASN A 266 10.63 2.70 -4.08
N ARG A 267 11.38 1.66 -4.49
CA ARG A 267 12.37 1.72 -5.58
C ARG A 267 11.77 2.18 -6.92
N ASP A 268 10.47 1.96 -7.14
CA ASP A 268 9.80 2.39 -8.38
C ASP A 268 9.75 3.91 -8.58
N TYR A 269 9.97 4.72 -7.52
CA TYR A 269 10.17 6.15 -7.68
C TYR A 269 11.27 6.47 -8.70
N LEU A 270 12.32 5.65 -8.78
CA LEU A 270 13.44 5.84 -9.71
C LEU A 270 13.00 5.70 -11.18
N GLY A 271 11.94 4.95 -11.46
CA GLY A 271 11.37 4.77 -12.79
C GLY A 271 10.33 5.82 -13.21
N THR A 272 9.93 6.71 -12.28
CA THR A 272 8.96 7.78 -12.56
C THR A 272 9.58 9.01 -13.21
N ASP A 273 8.72 9.91 -13.71
CA ASP A 273 9.19 11.19 -14.21
C ASP A 273 9.89 12.00 -13.12
N ALA A 274 10.96 12.69 -13.51
CA ALA A 274 11.80 13.43 -12.56
C ALA A 274 11.01 14.51 -11.79
N ASP A 275 10.01 15.15 -12.42
CA ASP A 275 9.13 16.14 -11.79
C ASP A 275 8.17 15.52 -10.77
N PHE A 276 7.66 14.31 -11.03
CA PHE A 276 6.86 13.54 -10.08
C PHE A 276 7.70 13.19 -8.84
N ARG A 277 8.83 12.52 -9.04
CA ARG A 277 9.74 12.12 -7.95
C ARG A 277 10.20 13.33 -7.13
N ALA A 278 10.65 14.38 -7.80
CA ALA A 278 11.04 15.65 -7.20
C ALA A 278 9.97 16.31 -6.31
N SER A 279 8.70 16.06 -6.64
CA SER A 279 7.54 16.62 -5.93
C SER A 279 7.20 15.80 -4.70
N TYR A 280 7.00 14.48 -4.85
CA TYR A 280 6.35 13.65 -3.82
C TYR A 280 7.30 12.79 -2.98
N LEU A 281 8.48 12.42 -3.51
CA LEU A 281 9.45 11.63 -2.74
C LEU A 281 9.87 12.31 -1.42
N PRO A 282 10.07 13.64 -1.35
CA PRO A 282 10.40 14.29 -0.09
C PRO A 282 9.28 14.23 0.96
N GLY A 283 8.01 14.35 0.55
CA GLY A 283 6.85 14.17 1.43
C GLY A 283 6.72 12.73 1.93
N THR A 284 6.96 11.75 1.05
CA THR A 284 7.05 10.33 1.45
C THR A 284 8.18 10.09 2.44
N LEU A 285 9.39 10.62 2.19
CA LEU A 285 10.50 10.50 3.14
C LEU A 285 10.15 11.16 4.48
N GLY A 286 9.50 12.33 4.47
CA GLY A 286 9.04 12.98 5.70
C GLY A 286 8.03 12.13 6.49
N HIS A 287 7.07 11.52 5.79
CA HIS A 287 6.10 10.59 6.37
C HIS A 287 6.81 9.42 7.08
N GLU A 288 7.70 8.72 6.37
CA GLU A 288 8.38 7.55 6.91
C GLU A 288 9.43 7.89 7.99
N LEU A 289 10.37 8.78 7.68
CA LEU A 289 11.50 9.10 8.56
C LEU A 289 11.10 9.92 9.77
N LEU A 290 10.36 11.01 9.55
CA LEU A 290 10.07 12.01 10.59
C LEU A 290 8.70 11.81 11.23
N GLY A 291 7.80 11.09 10.56
CA GLY A 291 6.53 10.63 11.11
C GLY A 291 6.70 9.32 11.89
N HIS A 292 6.81 8.21 11.17
CA HIS A 292 6.92 6.88 11.78
C HIS A 292 8.24 6.66 12.52
N GLY A 293 9.37 6.96 11.89
CA GLY A 293 10.69 6.67 12.43
C GLY A 293 11.00 7.42 13.71
N LEU A 294 10.87 8.75 13.69
CA LEU A 294 11.03 9.58 14.89
C LEU A 294 10.01 9.22 15.97
N GLY A 295 8.73 9.04 15.62
CA GLY A 295 7.68 8.66 16.58
C GLY A 295 7.98 7.34 17.27
N ALA A 296 8.48 6.34 16.54
CA ALA A 296 8.90 5.06 17.09
C ALA A 296 10.10 5.20 18.05
N LEU A 297 11.10 6.03 17.72
CA LEU A 297 12.23 6.29 18.61
C LEU A 297 11.80 6.98 19.91
N GLU A 298 10.88 7.93 19.82
CA GLU A 298 10.31 8.62 20.99
C GLU A 298 9.45 7.67 21.83
N ALA A 299 8.66 6.80 21.20
CA ALA A 299 7.89 5.75 21.88
C ALA A 299 8.80 4.73 22.58
N LYS A 300 9.92 4.33 21.96
CA LYS A 300 10.95 3.47 22.58
C LYS A 300 11.56 4.14 23.81
N LYS A 301 11.92 5.42 23.70
CA LYS A 301 12.44 6.21 24.83
C LYS A 301 11.42 6.32 25.97
N ALA A 302 10.14 6.47 25.63
CA ALA A 302 9.07 6.46 26.60
C ALA A 302 8.79 5.05 27.14
N GLY A 303 9.19 3.97 26.47
CA GLY A 303 8.88 2.60 26.87
C GLY A 303 7.42 2.21 26.61
N VAL A 304 6.85 2.72 25.51
CA VAL A 304 5.47 2.42 25.04
C VAL A 304 5.44 1.96 23.58
N HIS A 305 6.58 1.54 23.02
CA HIS A 305 6.75 1.27 21.60
C HIS A 305 5.79 0.19 21.06
N ASP A 306 5.62 -0.92 21.77
CA ASP A 306 4.68 -1.98 21.35
C ASP A 306 3.24 -1.45 21.24
N THR A 307 2.78 -0.70 22.25
CA THR A 307 1.45 -0.07 22.24
C THR A 307 1.34 1.00 21.15
N TYR A 308 2.43 1.74 20.86
CA TYR A 308 2.50 2.73 19.79
C TYR A 308 2.34 2.11 18.39
N LEU A 309 2.85 0.89 18.16
CA LEU A 309 2.64 0.18 16.88
C LEU A 309 1.16 -0.14 16.64
N SER A 310 0.39 -0.31 17.71
CA SER A 310 -1.07 -0.48 17.66
C SER A 310 -1.83 0.84 17.78
N TYR A 311 -1.19 2.00 17.83
CA TYR A 311 -1.87 3.30 17.93
C TYR A 311 -2.27 3.83 16.55
N ARG A 312 -3.57 4.02 16.31
CA ARG A 312 -4.11 4.36 14.99
C ARG A 312 -3.60 5.71 14.46
N ASP A 313 -3.29 6.66 15.34
CA ASP A 313 -2.85 7.98 14.91
C ASP A 313 -1.33 8.05 14.66
N ASN A 314 -0.60 6.93 14.81
CA ASN A 314 0.75 6.78 14.24
C ASN A 314 0.71 7.04 12.72
N GLU A 315 -0.24 6.42 12.00
CA GLU A 315 -0.45 6.64 10.56
C GLU A 315 -0.90 8.08 10.26
N ALA A 316 -1.90 8.60 10.96
CA ALA A 316 -2.36 9.98 10.71
C ALA A 316 -1.29 11.02 11.04
N GLY A 317 -0.48 10.77 12.08
CA GLY A 317 0.66 11.59 12.46
C GLY A 317 1.71 11.63 11.37
N ALA A 318 2.11 10.46 10.87
CA ALA A 318 3.04 10.36 9.74
C ALA A 318 2.47 10.99 8.46
N GLY A 319 1.20 10.73 8.16
CA GLY A 319 0.44 11.36 7.08
C GLY A 319 0.53 12.88 7.13
N LEU A 320 0.20 13.48 8.27
CA LEU A 320 0.27 14.93 8.47
C LEU A 320 1.67 15.49 8.29
N VAL A 321 2.72 14.78 8.73
CA VAL A 321 4.11 15.20 8.50
C VAL A 321 4.40 15.24 7.00
N GLY A 322 4.13 14.16 6.26
CA GLY A 322 4.37 14.11 4.82
C GLY A 322 3.56 15.17 4.05
N TRP A 323 2.27 15.34 4.39
CA TRP A 323 1.42 16.34 3.76
C TRP A 323 1.84 17.78 4.07
N LEU A 324 2.33 18.06 5.28
CA LEU A 324 2.91 19.36 5.61
C LEU A 324 4.18 19.62 4.81
N VAL A 325 5.05 18.62 4.66
CA VAL A 325 6.26 18.75 3.82
C VAL A 325 5.90 19.13 2.40
N ASP A 326 4.93 18.46 1.79
CA ASP A 326 4.49 18.77 0.42
C ASP A 326 3.81 20.16 0.33
N ALA A 327 2.93 20.49 1.27
CA ALA A 327 2.20 21.76 1.29
C ALA A 327 3.11 22.97 1.49
N GLU A 328 4.09 22.87 2.39
CA GLU A 328 5.07 23.93 2.68
C GLU A 328 6.04 24.14 1.53
N ARG A 329 6.33 23.07 0.77
CA ARG A 329 7.11 23.11 -0.46
C ARG A 329 6.32 23.61 -1.67
N GLY A 330 5.05 23.97 -1.50
CA GLY A 330 4.21 24.45 -2.60
C GLY A 330 3.94 23.38 -3.67
N VAL A 331 4.07 22.10 -3.33
CA VAL A 331 3.74 20.99 -4.22
C VAL A 331 2.23 20.97 -4.47
N LYS A 332 1.81 20.52 -5.65
CA LYS A 332 0.39 20.27 -5.94
C LYS A 332 -0.15 19.20 -4.98
N LEU A 333 -1.24 19.50 -4.31
CA LEU A 333 -1.80 18.64 -3.26
C LEU A 333 -2.84 17.68 -3.83
N THR A 334 -2.32 16.60 -4.39
CA THR A 334 -3.09 15.60 -5.15
C THR A 334 -3.56 14.43 -4.27
N ASN A 335 -3.06 14.33 -3.03
CA ASN A 335 -3.34 13.21 -2.14
C ASN A 335 -4.78 13.26 -1.57
N GLY A 336 -5.62 12.31 -2.01
CA GLY A 336 -7.00 12.18 -1.53
C GLY A 336 -7.13 11.84 -0.03
N HIS A 337 -6.17 11.10 0.54
CA HIS A 337 -6.15 10.77 1.97
C HIS A 337 -6.02 12.02 2.84
N MET A 338 -5.16 12.96 2.43
CA MET A 338 -5.02 14.26 3.08
C MET A 338 -6.36 14.99 3.15
N TRP A 339 -7.04 15.11 2.00
CA TRP A 339 -8.31 15.83 1.91
C TRP A 339 -9.42 15.16 2.70
N ASN A 340 -9.49 13.82 2.68
CA ASN A 340 -10.45 13.05 3.48
C ASN A 340 -10.20 13.26 4.98
N TYR A 341 -8.93 13.22 5.41
CA TYR A 341 -8.58 13.43 6.82
C TYR A 341 -8.88 14.85 7.30
N LEU A 342 -8.60 15.88 6.48
CA LEU A 342 -8.95 17.27 6.82
C LEU A 342 -10.47 17.51 6.86
N ALA A 343 -11.25 16.75 6.09
CA ALA A 343 -12.70 16.88 6.05
C ALA A 343 -13.38 16.18 7.24
N ASP A 344 -13.03 14.91 7.49
CA ASP A 344 -13.55 14.12 8.59
C ASP A 344 -12.49 13.07 9.01
N PRO A 345 -11.70 13.37 10.06
CA PRO A 345 -10.68 12.47 10.58
C PRO A 345 -11.23 11.09 10.99
N GLU A 346 -12.41 11.04 11.58
CA GLU A 346 -12.99 9.77 12.04
C GLU A 346 -13.49 8.94 10.87
N ALA A 347 -14.09 9.55 9.84
CA ALA A 347 -14.43 8.84 8.61
C ALA A 347 -13.18 8.32 7.90
N TYR A 348 -12.09 9.10 7.87
CA TYR A 348 -10.82 8.65 7.35
C TYR A 348 -10.31 7.40 8.09
N HIS A 349 -10.29 7.43 9.43
CA HIS A 349 -9.84 6.28 10.22
C HIS A 349 -10.73 5.06 10.04
N ARG A 350 -12.06 5.23 9.99
CA ARG A 350 -13.00 4.13 9.68
C ARG A 350 -12.71 3.52 8.31
N GLY A 351 -12.44 4.35 7.30
CA GLY A 351 -12.05 3.90 5.96
C GLY A 351 -10.78 3.04 6.00
N LEU A 352 -9.74 3.51 6.67
CA LEU A 352 -8.47 2.79 6.80
C LEU A 352 -8.63 1.38 7.39
N LYS A 353 -9.55 1.16 8.34
CA LYS A 353 -9.78 -0.17 8.96
C LYS A 353 -10.22 -1.23 7.97
N THR A 354 -10.75 -0.80 6.82
CA THR A 354 -11.15 -1.71 5.77
C THR A 354 -10.14 -1.74 4.63
N ASN A 355 -9.04 -0.98 4.67
CA ASN A 355 -8.07 -0.92 3.58
C ASN A 355 -7.04 -2.04 3.65
N LEU A 356 -6.43 -2.27 4.82
CA LEU A 356 -5.39 -3.29 5.00
C LEU A 356 -5.53 -3.99 6.37
N PRO A 357 -5.11 -5.27 6.50
CA PRO A 357 -5.16 -6.01 7.76
C PRO A 357 -4.54 -5.27 8.94
N TYR A 358 -3.34 -4.72 8.77
CA TYR A 358 -2.64 -3.97 9.81
C TYR A 358 -3.49 -2.83 10.40
N TYR A 359 -4.12 -2.02 9.56
CA TYR A 359 -4.95 -0.90 10.03
C TYR A 359 -6.14 -1.35 10.86
N ALA A 360 -6.72 -2.52 10.57
CA ALA A 360 -7.85 -3.07 11.32
C ALA A 360 -7.49 -3.40 12.78
N ALA A 361 -6.20 -3.61 13.08
CA ALA A 361 -5.67 -3.89 14.41
C ALA A 361 -5.03 -2.68 15.11
N THR A 362 -5.25 -1.44 14.64
CA THR A 362 -4.79 -0.22 15.34
C THR A 362 -5.92 0.52 16.05
N PHE A 363 -5.65 1.20 17.16
CA PHE A 363 -6.65 1.71 18.10
C PHE A 363 -6.41 3.18 18.43
N SER A 364 -7.46 3.95 18.63
CA SER A 364 -7.41 5.23 19.34
C SER A 364 -6.98 5.01 20.78
N VAL A 365 -6.59 6.07 21.48
CA VAL A 365 -6.23 5.99 22.90
C VAL A 365 -7.37 5.40 23.74
N SER A 366 -8.62 5.80 23.47
CA SER A 366 -9.78 5.24 24.16
C SER A 366 -10.03 3.76 23.84
N GLU A 367 -9.78 3.34 22.60
CA GLU A 367 -9.94 1.93 22.20
C GLU A 367 -8.81 1.03 22.75
N LEU A 368 -7.61 1.57 23.04
CA LEU A 368 -6.51 0.81 23.65
C LEU A 368 -6.84 0.27 25.06
N ALA A 369 -7.80 0.88 25.76
CA ALA A 369 -8.23 0.45 27.08
C ALA A 369 -9.06 -0.86 27.04
N ASP A 370 -9.83 -1.06 25.97
CA ASP A 370 -10.58 -2.30 25.73
C ASP A 370 -10.65 -2.63 24.21
N PRO A 371 -9.59 -3.23 23.65
CA PRO A 371 -9.48 -3.49 22.22
C PRO A 371 -10.43 -4.58 21.68
N LEU A 372 -10.90 -5.50 22.54
CA LEU A 372 -11.60 -6.71 22.11
C LEU A 372 -12.97 -6.44 21.46
N PRO A 373 -13.87 -5.63 22.07
CA PRO A 373 -15.12 -5.24 21.42
C PRO A 373 -14.88 -4.55 20.08
N VAL A 374 -13.87 -3.68 20.02
CA VAL A 374 -13.50 -2.91 18.84
C VAL A 374 -13.08 -3.83 17.69
N LEU A 375 -12.26 -4.85 17.96
CA LEU A 375 -11.88 -5.84 16.95
C LEU A 375 -13.09 -6.63 16.44
N ARG A 376 -14.01 -7.04 17.32
CA ARG A 376 -15.23 -7.76 16.90
C ARG A 376 -16.09 -6.91 15.97
N ASP A 377 -16.27 -5.63 16.29
CA ASP A 377 -17.01 -4.69 15.45
C ASP A 377 -16.34 -4.49 14.09
N ARG A 378 -15.00 -4.40 14.06
CA ARG A 378 -14.24 -4.26 12.82
C ARG A 378 -14.30 -5.50 11.94
N ARG A 379 -14.27 -6.70 12.52
CA ARG A 379 -14.51 -7.95 11.78
C ARG A 379 -15.89 -7.94 11.13
N ALA A 380 -16.93 -7.62 11.91
CA ALA A 380 -18.30 -7.54 11.40
C ALA A 380 -18.42 -6.48 10.28
N ALA A 381 -17.75 -5.33 10.41
CA ALA A 381 -17.71 -4.30 9.38
C ALA A 381 -16.99 -4.75 8.11
N ALA A 382 -15.88 -5.49 8.23
CA ALA A 382 -15.17 -6.05 7.09
C ALA A 382 -16.02 -7.10 6.34
N ASP A 383 -16.70 -7.99 7.08
CA ASP A 383 -17.62 -8.98 6.52
C ASP A 383 -18.81 -8.30 5.80
N ALA A 384 -19.39 -7.26 6.41
CA ALA A 384 -20.47 -6.47 5.80
C ALA A 384 -20.00 -5.72 4.54
N ALA A 385 -18.81 -5.12 4.57
CA ALA A 385 -18.24 -4.45 3.40
C ALA A 385 -17.95 -5.46 2.27
N LYS A 386 -17.49 -6.67 2.60
CA LYS A 386 -17.25 -7.75 1.64
C LYS A 386 -18.55 -8.14 0.94
N ALA A 387 -19.63 -8.29 1.70
CA ALA A 387 -20.96 -8.60 1.17
C ALA A 387 -21.51 -7.51 0.22
N GLN A 388 -21.03 -6.27 0.32
CA GLN A 388 -21.44 -5.17 -0.56
C GLN A 388 -20.65 -5.08 -1.87
N VAL A 389 -19.51 -5.76 -2.01
CA VAL A 389 -18.68 -5.68 -3.22
C VAL A 389 -19.47 -6.01 -4.51
N PRO A 390 -20.34 -7.05 -4.55
CA PRO A 390 -21.14 -7.33 -5.74
C PRO A 390 -22.10 -6.19 -6.12
N GLU A 391 -22.71 -5.53 -5.13
CA GLU A 391 -23.60 -4.37 -5.36
C GLU A 391 -22.79 -3.18 -5.91
N GLN A 392 -21.59 -2.94 -5.38
CA GLN A 392 -20.70 -1.90 -5.89
C GLN A 392 -20.27 -2.17 -7.33
N VAL A 393 -19.97 -3.43 -7.68
CA VAL A 393 -19.70 -3.85 -9.07
C VAL A 393 -20.90 -3.58 -9.98
N ALA A 394 -22.11 -3.91 -9.53
CA ALA A 394 -23.34 -3.62 -10.28
C ALA A 394 -23.55 -2.11 -10.47
N ALA A 395 -23.33 -1.31 -9.42
CA ALA A 395 -23.41 0.14 -9.47
C ALA A 395 -22.40 0.74 -10.46
N GLN A 396 -21.16 0.25 -10.50
CA GLN A 396 -20.16 0.70 -11.48
C GLN A 396 -20.57 0.33 -12.91
N LYS A 397 -21.05 -0.89 -13.14
CA LYS A 397 -21.54 -1.34 -14.46
C LYS A 397 -22.76 -0.55 -14.95
N SER A 398 -23.60 -0.06 -14.04
CA SER A 398 -24.80 0.72 -14.38
C SER A 398 -24.52 2.04 -15.12
N TRP A 399 -23.28 2.54 -15.05
CA TRP A 399 -22.86 3.72 -15.81
C TRP A 399 -22.62 3.44 -17.29
N LEU A 400 -22.37 2.19 -17.69
CA LEU A 400 -22.09 1.87 -19.10
C LEU A 400 -23.29 2.18 -20.02
N PRO A 401 -24.53 1.75 -19.69
CA PRO A 401 -25.72 2.15 -20.46
C PRO A 401 -25.97 3.66 -20.50
N ILE A 402 -25.63 4.39 -19.42
CA ILE A 402 -25.77 5.85 -19.37
C ILE A 402 -24.82 6.50 -20.38
N ILE A 403 -23.57 6.04 -20.46
CA ILE A 403 -22.61 6.49 -21.46
C ILE A 403 -23.11 6.16 -22.87
N ASP A 404 -23.58 4.93 -23.10
CA ASP A 404 -24.12 4.52 -24.41
C ASP A 404 -25.29 5.40 -24.86
N HIS A 405 -26.16 5.80 -23.93
CA HIS A 405 -27.26 6.73 -24.22
C HIS A 405 -26.74 8.10 -24.68
N PHE A 406 -25.77 8.68 -24.00
CA PHE A 406 -25.19 9.97 -24.41
C PHE A 406 -24.51 9.92 -25.78
N VAL A 407 -23.89 8.78 -26.12
CA VAL A 407 -23.32 8.59 -27.45
C VAL A 407 -24.42 8.49 -28.52
N LYS A 408 -25.46 7.68 -28.28
CA LYS A 408 -26.50 7.40 -29.29
C LYS A 408 -27.52 8.52 -29.44
N SER A 409 -28.03 9.04 -28.33
CA SER A 409 -29.16 9.96 -28.28
C SER A 409 -28.74 11.43 -28.37
N HIS A 410 -27.52 11.74 -27.91
CA HIS A 410 -27.00 13.12 -27.89
C HIS A 410 -25.81 13.33 -28.84
N GLY A 411 -25.41 12.31 -29.60
CA GLY A 411 -24.36 12.41 -30.61
C GLY A 411 -22.95 12.71 -30.06
N LEU A 412 -22.71 12.45 -28.77
CA LEU A 412 -21.39 12.64 -28.18
C LEU A 412 -20.41 11.58 -28.67
N LYS A 413 -19.14 11.98 -28.82
CA LYS A 413 -18.07 11.09 -29.27
C LYS A 413 -17.81 10.01 -28.22
N ALA A 414 -17.77 8.75 -28.64
CA ALA A 414 -17.50 7.62 -27.73
C ALA A 414 -16.14 7.76 -27.04
N GLU A 415 -15.16 8.32 -27.74
CA GLU A 415 -13.79 8.52 -27.27
C GLU A 415 -13.74 9.50 -26.09
N SER A 416 -14.69 10.43 -25.98
CA SER A 416 -14.77 11.36 -24.84
C SER A 416 -15.06 10.65 -23.51
N PHE A 417 -15.51 9.39 -23.53
CA PHE A 417 -15.78 8.59 -22.32
C PHE A 417 -14.75 7.47 -22.10
N ALA A 418 -13.68 7.42 -22.89
CA ALA A 418 -12.70 6.33 -22.85
C ALA A 418 -12.12 6.13 -21.44
N SER A 419 -11.73 7.22 -20.76
CA SER A 419 -11.22 7.14 -19.38
C SER A 419 -12.25 6.58 -18.40
N ILE A 420 -13.52 6.98 -18.48
CA ILE A 420 -14.55 6.47 -17.56
C ILE A 420 -14.84 4.98 -17.82
N ARG A 421 -14.88 4.54 -19.08
CA ARG A 421 -15.06 3.13 -19.41
C ARG A 421 -13.89 2.27 -18.92
N GLN A 422 -12.66 2.75 -19.12
CA GLN A 422 -11.47 2.11 -18.59
C GLN A 422 -11.53 2.01 -17.07
N ASP A 423 -11.94 3.09 -16.38
CA ASP A 423 -12.11 3.10 -14.93
C ASP A 423 -13.14 2.07 -14.43
N ILE A 424 -14.29 1.96 -15.11
CA ILE A 424 -15.31 0.95 -14.80
C ILE A 424 -14.75 -0.46 -15.03
N GLY A 425 -14.08 -0.70 -16.16
CA GLY A 425 -13.45 -1.97 -16.49
C GLY A 425 -12.43 -2.37 -15.43
N ASN A 426 -11.49 -1.49 -15.11
CA ASN A 426 -10.46 -1.69 -14.09
C ASN A 426 -11.06 -1.99 -12.72
N TYR A 427 -12.10 -1.25 -12.33
CA TYR A 427 -12.77 -1.52 -11.05
C TYR A 427 -13.37 -2.93 -11.02
N VAL A 428 -14.12 -3.30 -12.07
CA VAL A 428 -14.83 -4.59 -12.12
C VAL A 428 -13.85 -5.76 -12.18
N SER A 429 -12.79 -5.67 -12.99
CA SER A 429 -11.91 -6.82 -13.26
C SER A 429 -10.70 -6.90 -12.33
N VAL A 430 -10.33 -5.80 -11.67
CA VAL A 430 -9.10 -5.75 -10.84
C VAL A 430 -9.43 -5.29 -9.43
N THR A 431 -10.03 -4.11 -9.26
CA THR A 431 -10.23 -3.52 -7.92
C THR A 431 -11.19 -4.33 -7.07
N ALA A 432 -12.36 -4.71 -7.59
CA ALA A 432 -13.38 -5.40 -6.81
C ALA A 432 -12.94 -6.80 -6.35
N PRO A 433 -12.32 -7.66 -7.20
CA PRO A 433 -11.74 -8.92 -6.74
C PRO A 433 -10.65 -8.74 -5.69
N ALA A 434 -9.71 -7.81 -5.88
CA ALA A 434 -8.67 -7.53 -4.89
C ALA A 434 -9.27 -7.05 -3.56
N ARG A 435 -10.25 -6.13 -3.63
CA ARG A 435 -11.00 -5.63 -2.48
C ARG A 435 -11.67 -6.76 -1.69
N GLU A 436 -12.32 -7.69 -2.38
CA GLU A 436 -12.98 -8.85 -1.77
C GLU A 436 -11.99 -9.75 -1.02
N THR A 437 -10.84 -10.04 -1.65
CA THR A 437 -9.74 -10.79 -1.04
C THR A 437 -9.22 -10.08 0.20
N THR A 438 -8.93 -8.78 0.10
CA THR A 438 -8.39 -7.98 1.20
C THR A 438 -9.34 -7.88 2.38
N LEU A 439 -10.65 -7.74 2.14
CA LEU A 439 -11.64 -7.78 3.21
C LEU A 439 -11.69 -9.15 3.89
N GLY A 440 -11.56 -10.24 3.13
CA GLY A 440 -11.38 -11.59 3.70
C GLY A 440 -10.14 -11.70 4.59
N ASN A 441 -9.00 -11.18 4.11
CA ASN A 441 -7.75 -11.18 4.85
C ASN A 441 -7.84 -10.34 6.14
N ILE A 442 -8.51 -9.19 6.08
CA ILE A 442 -8.80 -8.36 7.26
C ILE A 442 -9.62 -9.15 8.28
N SER A 443 -10.72 -9.81 7.87
CA SER A 443 -11.54 -10.60 8.78
C SER A 443 -10.74 -11.72 9.45
N THR A 444 -9.91 -12.45 8.70
CA THR A 444 -9.03 -13.51 9.24
C THR A 444 -7.99 -12.94 10.21
N TYR A 445 -7.33 -11.84 9.85
CA TYR A 445 -6.32 -11.20 10.68
C TYR A 445 -6.89 -10.63 11.98
N VAL A 446 -8.06 -9.97 11.91
CA VAL A 446 -8.74 -9.48 13.11
C VAL A 446 -9.15 -10.65 14.02
N GLN A 447 -9.60 -11.76 13.45
CA GLN A 447 -9.95 -12.94 14.21
C GLN A 447 -8.75 -13.53 14.97
N SER A 448 -7.56 -13.60 14.34
CA SER A 448 -6.37 -14.11 15.02
C SER A 448 -5.97 -13.26 16.24
N TYR A 449 -6.16 -11.93 16.18
CA TYR A 449 -5.97 -11.05 17.34
C TYR A 449 -7.02 -11.28 18.43
N VAL A 450 -8.30 -11.47 18.06
CA VAL A 450 -9.36 -11.80 19.01
C VAL A 450 -9.04 -13.11 19.75
N ASP A 451 -8.59 -14.12 19.02
CA ASP A 451 -8.21 -15.42 19.59
C ASP A 451 -6.97 -15.30 20.48
N TYR A 452 -5.93 -14.58 20.02
CA TYR A 452 -4.72 -14.32 20.79
C TYR A 452 -5.03 -13.61 22.12
N TYR A 453 -5.85 -12.55 22.09
CA TYR A 453 -6.27 -11.81 23.28
C TYR A 453 -7.16 -12.62 24.24
N GLY A 454 -7.72 -13.75 23.80
CA GLY A 454 -8.36 -14.73 24.68
C GLY A 454 -7.39 -15.56 25.53
N THR A 455 -6.12 -15.65 25.12
CA THR A 455 -5.07 -16.39 25.86
C THR A 455 -4.51 -15.60 27.04
N ASP A 456 -3.80 -16.26 27.96
CA ASP A 456 -3.19 -15.56 29.11
C ASP A 456 -2.06 -14.61 28.69
N ALA A 457 -1.30 -14.97 27.65
CA ALA A 457 -0.30 -14.07 27.06
C ALA A 457 -0.97 -12.82 26.45
N GLY A 458 -2.05 -13.00 25.70
CA GLY A 458 -2.80 -11.90 25.11
C GLY A 458 -3.45 -10.99 26.16
N LYS A 459 -4.02 -11.55 27.23
CA LYS A 459 -4.54 -10.76 28.37
C LYS A 459 -3.43 -9.91 29.03
N ALA A 460 -2.21 -10.43 29.13
CA ALA A 460 -1.08 -9.67 29.65
C ALA A 460 -0.71 -8.50 28.71
N VAL A 461 -0.78 -8.70 27.39
CA VAL A 461 -0.61 -7.63 26.39
C VAL A 461 -1.71 -6.58 26.53
N LEU A 462 -2.98 -6.98 26.63
CA LEU A 462 -4.10 -6.05 26.82
C LEU A 462 -3.94 -5.18 28.07
N LYS A 463 -3.54 -5.80 29.20
CA LYS A 463 -3.27 -5.07 30.44
C LYS A 463 -2.15 -4.04 30.27
N ARG A 464 -1.09 -4.39 29.53
CA ARG A 464 0.02 -3.49 29.22
C ARG A 464 -0.43 -2.34 28.33
N MET A 465 -1.18 -2.62 27.25
CA MET A 465 -1.70 -1.61 26.34
C MET A 465 -2.57 -0.58 27.06
N ALA A 466 -3.47 -1.03 27.94
CA ALA A 466 -4.30 -0.15 28.75
C ALA A 466 -3.47 0.72 29.71
N ALA A 467 -2.43 0.17 30.32
CA ALA A 467 -1.52 0.91 31.20
C ALA A 467 -0.68 1.94 30.41
N ASP A 468 -0.17 1.56 29.24
CA ASP A 468 0.62 2.42 28.37
C ASP A 468 -0.21 3.56 27.79
N ALA A 469 -1.47 3.30 27.40
CA ALA A 469 -2.39 4.31 26.88
C ALA A 469 -2.65 5.45 27.87
N ALA A 470 -2.55 5.20 29.17
CA ALA A 470 -2.67 6.20 30.22
C ALA A 470 -1.40 7.06 30.41
N ARG A 471 -0.31 6.76 29.73
CA ARG A 471 0.96 7.49 29.88
C ARG A 471 0.91 8.81 29.09
N PRO A 472 1.63 9.86 29.55
CA PRO A 472 1.59 11.19 28.92
C PRO A 472 1.92 11.20 27.43
N PHE A 473 2.72 10.23 26.96
CA PHE A 473 3.14 10.10 25.57
C PHE A 473 1.98 10.20 24.57
N PHE A 474 0.87 9.48 24.79
CA PHE A 474 -0.24 9.48 23.84
C PHE A 474 -1.03 10.80 23.87
N GLY A 475 -1.21 11.40 25.05
CA GLY A 475 -1.81 12.73 25.16
C GLY A 475 -0.95 13.81 24.49
N ASP A 476 0.37 13.68 24.53
CA ASP A 476 1.29 14.58 23.82
C ASP A 476 1.21 14.38 22.30
N ALA A 477 1.16 13.12 21.84
CA ALA A 477 1.00 12.77 20.43
C ALA A 477 -0.33 13.31 19.84
N GLU A 478 -1.45 13.19 20.56
CA GLU A 478 -2.75 13.74 20.14
C GLU A 478 -2.73 15.27 20.00
N ARG A 479 -2.02 15.97 20.91
CA ARG A 479 -1.86 17.43 20.81
C ARG A 479 -1.02 17.83 19.61
N GLU A 480 0.11 17.15 19.35
CA GLU A 480 0.92 17.38 18.17
C GLU A 480 0.14 17.10 16.87
N LEU A 481 -0.66 16.04 16.85
CA LEU A 481 -1.55 15.69 15.74
C LEU A 481 -2.54 16.81 15.43
N ALA A 482 -3.22 17.32 16.47
CA ALA A 482 -4.19 18.41 16.35
C ALA A 482 -3.54 19.71 15.84
N GLU A 483 -2.35 20.04 16.32
CA GLU A 483 -1.57 21.21 15.86
C GLU A 483 -1.18 21.09 14.39
N ARG A 484 -0.61 19.95 13.99
CA ARG A 484 -0.23 19.67 12.60
C ARG A 484 -1.44 19.74 11.67
N ARG A 485 -2.57 19.16 12.08
CA ARG A 485 -3.83 19.22 11.33
C ARG A 485 -4.32 20.65 11.14
N ARG A 486 -4.29 21.47 12.19
CA ARG A 486 -4.67 22.90 12.11
C ARG A 486 -3.78 23.64 11.11
N ARG A 487 -2.46 23.48 11.22
CA ARG A 487 -1.49 24.09 10.30
C ARG A 487 -1.70 23.67 8.85
N LEU A 488 -1.93 22.39 8.61
CA LEU A 488 -2.20 21.88 7.26
C LEU A 488 -3.52 22.45 6.71
N ALA A 489 -4.58 22.54 7.53
CA ALA A 489 -5.84 23.15 7.13
C ALA A 489 -5.68 24.64 6.75
N GLU A 490 -4.79 25.37 7.42
CA GLU A 490 -4.44 26.75 7.07
C GLU A 490 -3.71 26.84 5.72
N LEU A 491 -2.69 26.01 5.51
CA LEU A 491 -1.89 25.97 4.27
C LEU A 491 -2.69 25.51 3.04
N THR A 492 -3.77 24.78 3.26
CA THR A 492 -4.64 24.22 2.21
C THR A 492 -5.90 25.03 1.97
N ARG A 493 -6.16 26.07 2.77
CA ARG A 493 -7.35 26.92 2.65
C ARG A 493 -7.44 27.55 1.27
N GLY A 494 -8.57 27.38 0.60
CA GLY A 494 -8.83 27.93 -0.74
C GLY A 494 -8.12 27.20 -1.88
N LYS A 495 -7.32 26.17 -1.59
CA LYS A 495 -6.74 25.31 -2.64
C LYS A 495 -7.80 24.33 -3.16
N PRO A 496 -7.83 24.06 -4.46
CA PRO A 496 -8.75 23.09 -5.03
C PRO A 496 -8.46 21.68 -4.50
N ARG A 497 -9.52 20.94 -4.18
CA ARG A 497 -9.43 19.54 -3.79
C ARG A 497 -9.24 18.69 -5.04
N GLY A 498 -8.28 17.77 -5.01
CA GLY A 498 -8.15 16.73 -6.03
C GLY A 498 -7.58 17.21 -7.37
N GLU A 499 -6.65 18.17 -7.37
CA GLU A 499 -5.81 18.36 -8.56
C GLU A 499 -5.12 17.03 -8.90
N SER A 500 -5.09 16.65 -10.18
CA SER A 500 -4.29 15.52 -10.64
C SER A 500 -2.89 16.00 -11.00
N PHE A 501 -1.87 15.21 -10.67
CA PHE A 501 -0.52 15.43 -11.20
C PHE A 501 -0.52 15.34 -12.74
N ALA A 502 -1.35 14.45 -13.26
CA ALA A 502 -1.53 14.18 -14.68
C ALA A 502 -3.01 14.38 -15.05
N PRO A 503 -3.44 15.61 -15.39
CA PRO A 503 -4.83 15.87 -15.75
C PRO A 503 -5.24 15.10 -17.03
N PRO A 504 -6.53 14.75 -17.19
CA PRO A 504 -7.01 14.07 -18.40
C PRO A 504 -6.65 14.82 -19.68
N ALA A 505 -6.45 14.09 -20.76
CA ALA A 505 -6.27 14.68 -22.09
C ALA A 505 -7.47 15.58 -22.47
N PRO A 506 -7.26 16.67 -23.23
CA PRO A 506 -8.34 17.53 -23.70
C PRO A 506 -9.46 16.74 -24.41
N GLY A 507 -10.72 17.03 -24.06
CA GLY A 507 -11.90 16.40 -24.67
C GLY A 507 -12.41 15.12 -24.00
N GLN A 508 -11.79 14.68 -22.90
CA GLN A 508 -12.36 13.64 -22.03
C GLN A 508 -13.43 14.24 -21.08
N VAL A 509 -14.51 13.50 -20.87
CA VAL A 509 -15.56 13.78 -19.90
C VAL A 509 -15.15 13.19 -18.55
N SER A 510 -15.25 13.98 -17.49
CA SER A 510 -15.05 13.53 -16.11
C SER A 510 -16.29 12.83 -15.54
N ARG A 511 -16.11 12.05 -14.46
CA ARG A 511 -17.22 11.43 -13.72
C ARG A 511 -18.25 12.46 -13.22
N ALA A 512 -17.78 13.63 -12.77
CA ALA A 512 -18.64 14.70 -12.28
C ALA A 512 -19.49 15.29 -13.42
N GLU A 513 -18.88 15.53 -14.59
CA GLU A 513 -19.58 16.01 -15.78
C GLU A 513 -20.59 14.98 -16.28
N LEU A 514 -20.23 13.69 -16.36
CA LEU A 514 -21.16 12.61 -16.75
C LEU A 514 -22.37 12.55 -15.80
N SER A 515 -22.14 12.65 -14.49
CA SER A 515 -23.23 12.67 -13.50
C SER A 515 -24.13 13.90 -13.67
N ALA A 516 -23.55 15.09 -13.88
CA ALA A 516 -24.30 16.31 -14.12
C ALA A 516 -25.13 16.23 -15.42
N MET A 517 -24.54 15.70 -16.50
CA MET A 517 -25.22 15.45 -17.77
C MET A 517 -26.39 14.50 -17.59
N TYR A 518 -26.17 13.36 -16.91
CA TYR A 518 -27.20 12.37 -16.63
C TYR A 518 -28.38 12.95 -15.84
N ASN A 519 -28.09 13.66 -14.74
CA ASN A 519 -29.13 14.27 -13.90
C ASN A 519 -29.91 15.37 -14.66
N LYS A 520 -29.23 16.13 -15.52
CA LYS A 520 -29.86 17.12 -16.38
C LYS A 520 -30.78 16.46 -17.40
N ASP A 521 -30.29 15.44 -18.11
CA ASP A 521 -31.06 14.75 -19.15
C ASP A 521 -32.27 14.01 -18.57
N ARG A 522 -32.16 13.42 -17.38
CA ARG A 522 -33.31 12.80 -16.70
C ARG A 522 -34.41 13.79 -16.35
N ARG A 523 -34.04 15.02 -15.98
CA ARG A 523 -35.00 16.06 -15.61
C ARG A 523 -35.66 16.68 -16.85
N GLU A 524 -34.87 16.95 -17.88
CA GLU A 524 -35.31 17.68 -19.07
C GLU A 524 -35.93 16.75 -20.13
N ASN A 525 -35.49 15.50 -20.19
CA ASN A 525 -35.94 14.50 -21.15
C ASN A 525 -36.29 13.17 -20.44
N PRO A 526 -37.30 13.13 -19.55
CA PRO A 526 -37.62 11.92 -18.78
C PRO A 526 -37.97 10.71 -19.65
N GLY A 527 -38.52 10.91 -20.86
CA GLY A 527 -38.85 9.83 -21.81
C GLY A 527 -37.63 9.12 -22.42
N HIS A 528 -36.42 9.63 -22.21
CA HIS A 528 -35.17 8.96 -22.60
C HIS A 528 -34.81 7.78 -21.70
N TRP A 529 -35.40 7.68 -20.51
CA TRP A 529 -34.99 6.76 -19.46
C TRP A 529 -36.16 5.85 -19.04
N PRO A 530 -36.01 4.52 -19.11
CA PRO A 530 -37.07 3.57 -18.75
C PRO A 530 -37.38 3.51 -17.25
#